data_AF-A0A7K0YFL5-F1
#
_entry.id   AF-A0A7K0YFL5-F1
#
_cell.length_a   1.000
_cell.length_b   1.000
_cell.length_c   1.000
_cell.angle_alpha   90.00
_cell.angle_beta   90.00
_cell.angle_gamma   90.00
#
_symmetry.space_group_name_H-M   'P 1'
#
loop_
_entity.id
_entity.type
_entity.pdbx_description
1 polymer ?
#
loop_
_entity_poly.entity_id
_entity_poly.type
_entity_poly.pdbx_seq_one_letter_code
_entity_poly.pdbx_strand_id
1 'polypeptide(L)'
;MSDKRRDGKKPAQSDALLTFKKALLNIKALPKYFFTRYIKKPVPVKSKIVFVVSFPRSGTHAIGSLLSNEKVGFRYYGEFFIFNAWNSQIERINRFYPFFSLRYSLNLRKQRKSWKYYKFETTSLDAHRTMAAIQSLPGIHIIKIFPQHLSDPVLQSIIAEFKPHIIFLRRNHLDRFVSHKKANASGKWHTASTSDLVINLDPREFETFITNYTKFYSDYLHFAKEQGCPILDVDFVDLQNPEKVREIQKFAQFDGFSDWDQLTLAPTTVKQDKSSKVQEDFLAEIGKEISDYNFKAVRI
;
A
#
# COMPACT_ATOMS: atom_id res chain seq x y z
N MET A 1 -25.15 -15.01 14.05
CA MET A 1 -25.44 -15.20 15.49
C MET A 1 -24.61 -16.35 16.03
N SER A 2 -23.71 -16.07 16.97
CA SER A 2 -23.38 -16.88 18.15
C SER A 2 -22.28 -16.14 18.91
N ASP A 3 -22.65 -15.78 20.13
CA ASP A 3 -21.94 -14.98 21.10
C ASP A 3 -20.78 -15.72 21.80
N LYS A 4 -19.98 -14.93 22.52
CA LYS A 4 -19.00 -15.28 23.57
C LYS A 4 -17.65 -15.84 23.12
N ARG A 5 -16.68 -14.93 23.00
CA ARG A 5 -15.31 -15.20 23.49
C ARG A 5 -14.81 -14.08 24.41
N ARG A 6 -15.08 -14.31 25.70
CA ARG A 6 -14.40 -13.81 26.91
C ARG A 6 -14.03 -12.33 26.96
N ASP A 7 -14.87 -11.61 27.71
CA ASP A 7 -14.54 -10.45 28.51
C ASP A 7 -13.24 -10.59 29.31
N GLY A 8 -12.59 -9.45 29.56
CA GLY A 8 -11.69 -9.27 30.69
C GLY A 8 -10.21 -9.54 30.43
N LYS A 9 -9.53 -8.65 29.69
CA LYS A 9 -8.10 -8.39 29.93
C LYS A 9 -7.90 -6.90 30.15
N LYS A 10 -7.52 -6.52 31.37
CA LYS A 10 -6.84 -5.24 31.66
C LYS A 10 -5.80 -4.99 30.56
N PRO A 11 -5.57 -3.75 30.10
CA PRO A 11 -4.50 -3.49 29.16
C PRO A 11 -3.22 -4.07 29.74
N ALA A 12 -2.63 -5.04 29.06
CA ALA A 12 -1.42 -5.71 29.53
C ALA A 12 -0.39 -4.62 29.85
N GLN A 13 0.34 -4.71 30.97
CA GLN A 13 1.36 -3.72 31.37
C GLN A 13 2.33 -3.36 30.22
N SER A 14 2.50 -4.26 29.25
CA SER A 14 3.20 -4.04 27.99
C SER A 14 2.67 -2.88 27.14
N ASP A 15 1.35 -2.63 27.13
CA ASP A 15 0.71 -1.57 26.33
C ASP A 15 1.06 -0.19 26.86
N ALA A 16 0.98 -0.01 28.19
CA ALA A 16 1.35 1.24 28.85
C ALA A 16 2.85 1.53 28.63
N LEU A 17 3.70 0.52 28.85
CA LEU A 17 5.15 0.62 28.62
C LEU A 17 5.48 0.98 27.16
N LEU A 18 4.81 0.36 26.19
CA LEU A 18 5.04 0.65 24.77
C LEU A 18 4.52 2.03 24.38
N THR A 19 3.42 2.50 24.98
CA THR A 19 2.92 3.88 24.79
C THR A 19 3.91 4.88 25.36
N PHE A 20 4.42 4.63 26.56
CA PHE A 20 5.41 5.45 27.23
C PHE A 20 6.72 5.52 26.43
N LYS A 21 7.22 4.38 25.92
CA LYS A 21 8.38 4.34 25.02
C LYS A 21 8.16 5.22 23.78
N LYS A 22 6.97 5.16 23.17
CA LYS A 22 6.64 6.01 22.01
C LYS A 22 6.51 7.47 22.37
N ALA A 23 5.92 7.81 23.52
CA ALA A 23 5.88 9.17 24.02
C ALA A 23 7.30 9.72 24.24
N LEU A 24 8.19 8.93 24.87
CA LEU A 24 9.58 9.29 25.09
C LEU A 24 10.34 9.50 23.77
N LEU A 25 10.14 8.65 22.76
CA LEU A 25 10.71 8.84 21.42
C LEU A 25 10.27 10.17 20.79
N ASN A 26 9.01 10.56 20.98
CA ASN A 26 8.50 11.82 20.46
C ASN A 26 9.05 13.02 21.22
N ILE A 27 9.16 12.95 22.54
CA ILE A 27 9.81 13.99 23.36
C ILE A 27 11.27 14.16 22.92
N LYS A 28 12.01 13.07 22.72
CA LYS A 28 13.39 13.10 22.19
C LYS A 28 13.49 13.67 20.77
N ALA A 29 12.41 13.63 19.99
CA ALA A 29 12.37 14.20 18.65
C ALA A 29 12.05 15.71 18.65
N LEU A 30 11.48 16.27 19.73
CA LEU A 30 11.13 17.69 19.82
C LEU A 30 12.33 18.61 19.60
N PRO A 31 13.51 18.42 20.24
CA PRO A 31 14.67 19.26 19.98
C PRO A 31 15.07 19.25 18.49
N LYS A 32 15.03 18.08 17.84
CA LYS A 32 15.34 17.95 16.41
C LYS A 32 14.30 18.67 15.54
N TYR A 33 13.02 18.61 15.90
CA TYR A 33 11.96 19.35 15.23
C TYR A 33 12.15 20.85 15.37
N PHE A 34 12.32 21.37 16.61
CA PHE A 34 12.52 22.79 16.85
C PHE A 34 13.78 23.31 16.16
N PHE A 35 14.88 22.56 16.23
CA PHE A 35 16.11 22.87 15.50
C PHE A 35 15.88 22.92 13.98
N THR A 36 15.18 21.94 13.41
CA THR A 36 14.90 21.91 11.96
C THR A 36 13.92 22.99 11.52
N ARG A 37 13.00 23.42 12.39
CA ARG A 37 11.96 24.41 12.06
C ARG A 37 12.43 25.85 12.25
N TYR A 38 13.20 26.14 13.31
CA TYR A 38 13.50 27.50 13.74
C TYR A 38 14.97 27.88 13.62
N ILE A 39 15.90 26.92 13.59
CA ILE A 39 17.34 27.20 13.60
C ILE A 39 17.95 26.90 12.24
N LYS A 40 17.74 25.70 11.71
CA LYS A 40 18.26 25.29 10.41
C LYS A 40 17.27 25.70 9.33
N LYS A 41 17.68 26.56 8.39
CA LYS A 41 16.90 26.80 7.16
C LYS A 41 16.67 25.45 6.45
N PRO A 42 15.45 25.16 5.97
CA PRO A 42 15.17 23.92 5.25
C PRO A 42 16.04 23.89 4.00
N VAL A 43 17.04 23.00 4.01
CA VAL A 43 17.85 22.72 2.82
C VAL A 43 17.06 21.72 1.98
N PRO A 44 16.85 21.96 0.68
CA PRO A 44 16.23 20.99 -0.21
C PRO A 44 16.93 19.62 -0.08
N VAL A 45 16.15 18.58 0.18
CA VAL A 45 16.66 17.20 0.20
C VAL A 45 16.25 16.48 -1.07
N LYS A 46 17.09 15.58 -1.57
CA LYS A 46 16.73 14.69 -2.66
C LYS A 46 15.66 13.71 -2.16
N SER A 47 14.41 13.95 -2.55
CA SER A 47 13.23 13.22 -2.09
C SER A 47 12.28 12.99 -3.26
N LYS A 48 11.75 11.77 -3.35
CA LYS A 48 10.81 11.37 -4.41
C LYS A 48 9.71 10.54 -3.81
N ILE A 49 8.46 10.86 -4.13
CA ILE A 49 7.30 10.10 -3.68
C ILE A 49 6.85 9.19 -4.83
N VAL A 50 6.66 7.91 -4.52
CA VAL A 50 6.17 6.91 -5.44
C VAL A 50 4.90 6.28 -4.86
N PHE A 51 3.79 6.40 -5.59
CA PHE A 51 2.56 5.72 -5.25
C PHE A 51 2.46 4.41 -6.02
N VAL A 52 2.17 3.33 -5.31
CA VAL A 52 1.73 2.07 -5.92
C VAL A 52 0.23 2.02 -5.79
N VAL A 53 -0.47 2.41 -6.86
CA VAL A 53 -1.93 2.45 -6.93
C VAL A 53 -2.42 1.13 -7.49
N SER A 54 -3.23 0.42 -6.71
CA SER A 54 -3.70 -0.91 -7.10
C SER A 54 -4.85 -1.32 -6.19
N PHE A 55 -5.01 -2.62 -5.98
CA PHE A 55 -6.07 -3.21 -5.18
C PHE A 55 -5.51 -4.30 -4.28
N PRO A 56 -6.21 -4.64 -3.19
CA PRO A 56 -5.90 -5.82 -2.40
C PRO A 56 -5.71 -7.04 -3.30
N ARG A 57 -4.72 -7.88 -2.98
CA ARG A 57 -4.42 -9.15 -3.68
C ARG A 57 -3.90 -9.03 -5.12
N SER A 58 -3.59 -7.82 -5.60
CA SER A 58 -3.04 -7.61 -6.96
C SER A 58 -1.53 -7.83 -7.05
N GLY A 59 -0.86 -8.24 -5.98
CA GLY A 59 0.60 -8.45 -5.99
C GLY A 59 1.43 -7.26 -5.50
N THR A 60 0.81 -6.22 -4.94
CA THR A 60 1.56 -5.04 -4.48
C THR A 60 2.61 -5.34 -3.41
N HIS A 61 2.50 -6.45 -2.68
CA HIS A 61 3.57 -6.91 -1.78
C HIS A 61 4.85 -7.27 -2.55
N ALA A 62 4.73 -7.90 -3.72
CA ALA A 62 5.87 -8.20 -4.57
C ALA A 62 6.55 -6.92 -5.06
N ILE A 63 5.78 -5.93 -5.55
CA ILE A 63 6.33 -4.60 -5.88
C ILE A 63 7.04 -3.98 -4.67
N GLY A 64 6.41 -4.02 -3.49
CA GLY A 64 7.01 -3.51 -2.26
C GLY A 64 8.37 -4.13 -1.96
N SER A 65 8.51 -5.46 -2.13
CA SER A 65 9.78 -6.17 -1.97
C SER A 65 10.82 -5.83 -3.05
N LEU A 66 10.39 -5.59 -4.28
CA LEU A 66 11.26 -5.16 -5.39
C LEU A 66 11.78 -3.73 -5.23
N LEU A 67 11.02 -2.89 -4.51
CA LEU A 67 11.29 -1.46 -4.29
C LEU A 67 11.60 -1.15 -2.81
N SER A 68 12.11 -2.10 -2.04
CA SER A 68 12.44 -1.90 -0.62
C SER A 68 13.90 -2.23 -0.36
N ASN A 69 14.73 -1.20 -0.25
CA ASN A 69 16.08 -1.31 0.30
C ASN A 69 16.51 0.04 0.89
N GLU A 70 16.44 0.13 2.23
CA GLU A 70 16.76 1.37 2.94
C GLU A 70 18.22 1.81 2.79
N LYS A 71 19.16 0.87 2.56
CA LYS A 71 20.60 1.17 2.40
C LYS A 71 20.85 2.04 1.19
N VAL A 72 20.09 1.81 0.11
CA VAL A 72 20.17 2.57 -1.16
C VAL A 72 19.04 3.59 -1.29
N GLY A 73 18.36 3.92 -0.18
CA GLY A 73 17.40 5.02 -0.12
C GLY A 73 15.97 4.69 -0.52
N PHE A 74 15.64 3.44 -0.85
CA PHE A 74 14.27 2.99 -1.14
C PHE A 74 13.52 2.65 0.15
N ARG A 75 12.53 3.47 0.50
CA ARG A 75 11.79 3.45 1.77
C ARG A 75 10.36 3.03 1.52
N TYR A 76 10.02 1.81 1.91
CA TYR A 76 8.69 1.25 1.69
C TYR A 76 7.79 1.41 2.92
N TYR A 77 6.64 2.08 2.73
CA TYR A 77 5.67 2.39 3.78
C TYR A 77 4.49 1.41 3.82
N GLY A 78 4.23 0.69 2.73
CA GLY A 78 3.07 -0.20 2.61
C GLY A 78 1.73 0.54 2.63
N GLU A 79 0.70 -0.10 3.20
CA GLU A 79 -0.68 0.42 3.32
C GLU A 79 -0.78 1.41 4.50
N PHE A 80 -0.09 2.53 4.33
CA PHE A 80 0.20 3.49 5.39
C PHE A 80 -1.03 4.23 5.92
N PHE A 81 -1.94 4.64 5.04
CA PHE A 81 -3.09 5.48 5.40
C PHE A 81 -4.22 4.74 6.13
N ILE A 82 -4.15 3.40 6.24
CA ILE A 82 -5.14 2.61 6.98
C ILE A 82 -4.57 2.00 8.27
N PHE A 83 -3.45 2.53 8.78
CA PHE A 83 -2.83 2.06 10.02
C PHE A 83 -2.65 0.53 10.05
N ASN A 84 -2.20 -0.09 8.96
CA ASN A 84 -2.11 -1.56 8.90
C ASN A 84 -0.81 -2.08 9.52
N ALA A 85 0.30 -1.38 9.28
CA ALA A 85 1.63 -1.80 9.70
C ALA A 85 2.43 -0.69 10.39
N TRP A 86 3.43 -1.10 11.17
CA TRP A 86 4.47 -0.24 11.73
C TRP A 86 5.80 -0.49 11.00
N ASN A 87 6.53 0.56 10.67
CA ASN A 87 7.89 0.50 10.14
C ASN A 87 8.77 1.60 10.75
N SER A 88 10.08 1.49 10.59
CA SER A 88 11.09 2.45 11.08
C SER A 88 10.90 3.87 10.50
N GLN A 89 10.33 3.99 9.30
CA GLN A 89 10.13 5.29 8.63
C GLN A 89 9.09 6.15 9.34
N ILE A 90 8.08 5.55 9.98
CA ILE A 90 7.06 6.26 10.78
C ILE A 90 7.70 7.13 11.86
N GLU A 91 8.77 6.65 12.50
CA GLU A 91 9.43 7.39 13.57
C GLU A 91 10.21 8.59 13.03
N ARG A 92 10.74 8.49 11.81
CA ARG A 92 11.48 9.58 11.15
C ARG A 92 10.60 10.79 10.83
N ILE A 93 9.31 10.56 10.58
CA ILE A 93 8.32 11.60 10.31
C ILE A 93 8.22 12.58 11.50
N ASN A 94 8.49 12.14 12.73
CA ASN A 94 8.47 13.01 13.93
C ASN A 94 9.39 14.22 13.83
N ARG A 95 10.46 14.14 13.02
CA ARG A 95 11.37 15.24 12.79
C ARG A 95 10.69 16.46 12.17
N PHE A 96 9.62 16.25 11.40
CA PHE A 96 8.90 17.29 10.66
C PHE A 96 7.42 17.39 11.08
N TYR A 97 6.87 16.34 11.69
CA TYR A 97 5.52 16.32 12.23
C TYR A 97 5.54 15.77 13.68
N PRO A 98 5.61 16.65 14.70
CA PRO A 98 5.71 16.23 16.09
C PRO A 98 4.58 15.29 16.50
N PHE A 99 4.89 14.34 17.39
CA PHE A 99 3.91 13.37 17.91
C PHE A 99 3.28 12.47 16.84
N PHE A 100 3.82 12.43 15.61
CA PHE A 100 3.26 11.63 14.52
C PHE A 100 3.27 10.13 14.87
N SER A 101 4.43 9.60 15.25
CA SER A 101 4.58 8.17 15.53
C SER A 101 3.77 7.73 16.75
N LEU A 102 3.58 8.61 17.74
CA LEU A 102 2.70 8.35 18.87
C LEU A 102 1.24 8.26 18.40
N ARG A 103 0.73 9.28 17.71
CA ARG A 103 -0.66 9.31 17.19
C ARG A 103 -0.93 8.14 16.25
N TYR A 104 -0.01 7.85 15.33
CA TYR A 104 -0.11 6.69 14.44
C TYR A 104 -0.21 5.38 15.23
N SER A 105 0.62 5.21 16.27
CA SER A 105 0.58 4.00 17.09
C SER A 105 -0.71 3.83 17.89
N LEU A 106 -1.31 4.93 18.35
CA LEU A 106 -2.58 4.89 19.07
C LEU A 106 -3.71 4.44 18.12
N ASN A 107 -3.75 5.00 16.91
CA ASN A 107 -4.73 4.59 15.89
C ASN A 107 -4.55 3.13 15.45
N LEU A 108 -3.30 2.70 15.16
CA LEU A 108 -2.97 1.31 14.84
C LEU A 108 -3.46 0.33 15.93
N ARG A 109 -3.28 0.68 17.20
CA ARG A 109 -3.77 -0.16 18.31
C ARG A 109 -5.28 -0.14 18.42
N LYS A 110 -5.90 1.04 18.29
CA LYS A 110 -7.37 1.18 18.32
C LYS A 110 -7.98 0.29 17.23
N GLN A 111 -7.43 0.32 16.02
CA GLN A 111 -7.84 -0.52 14.89
C GLN A 111 -7.77 -2.01 15.23
N ARG A 112 -6.63 -2.46 15.75
CA ARG A 112 -6.42 -3.87 16.15
C ARG A 112 -7.36 -4.32 17.27
N LYS A 113 -7.77 -3.42 18.17
CA LYS A 113 -8.72 -3.72 19.24
C LYS A 113 -10.17 -3.75 18.76
N SER A 114 -10.57 -2.80 17.92
CA SER A 114 -11.96 -2.68 17.45
C SER A 114 -12.28 -3.49 16.20
N TRP A 115 -11.29 -4.13 15.57
CA TRP A 115 -11.44 -4.90 14.33
C TRP A 115 -12.14 -4.12 13.21
N LYS A 116 -11.94 -2.80 13.19
CA LYS A 116 -12.57 -1.87 12.23
C LYS A 116 -11.49 -0.99 11.63
N TYR A 117 -11.48 -0.87 10.30
CA TYR A 117 -10.59 0.05 9.60
C TYR A 117 -10.92 1.49 9.97
N TYR A 118 -9.93 2.21 10.50
CA TYR A 118 -10.02 3.65 10.71
C TYR A 118 -9.44 4.36 9.48
N LYS A 119 -10.24 5.26 8.91
CA LYS A 119 -9.75 6.15 7.86
C LYS A 119 -8.80 7.15 8.46
N PHE A 120 -7.66 7.41 7.81
CA PHE A 120 -6.66 8.39 8.25
C PHE A 120 -7.30 9.73 8.60
N GLU A 121 -8.24 10.16 7.76
CA GLU A 121 -8.96 11.43 7.78
C GLU A 121 -9.88 11.59 9.00
N THR A 122 -10.24 10.49 9.65
CA THR A 122 -11.09 10.50 10.86
C THR A 122 -10.27 10.57 12.15
N THR A 123 -8.96 10.79 12.04
CA THR A 123 -8.03 10.85 13.16
C THR A 123 -7.43 12.24 13.32
N SER A 124 -6.58 12.44 14.33
CA SER A 124 -5.84 13.69 14.51
C SER A 124 -4.60 13.82 13.62
N LEU A 125 -4.38 12.89 12.70
CA LEU A 125 -3.33 12.97 11.68
C LEU A 125 -3.89 13.62 10.41
N ASP A 126 -3.04 14.38 9.75
CA ASP A 126 -3.41 15.13 8.54
C ASP A 126 -2.57 14.62 7.38
N ALA A 127 -3.24 14.23 6.29
CA ALA A 127 -2.59 13.53 5.20
C ALA A 127 -1.60 14.44 4.45
N HIS A 128 -1.96 15.69 4.20
CA HIS A 128 -1.09 16.70 3.56
C HIS A 128 0.16 16.98 4.38
N ARG A 129 0.01 17.26 5.67
CA ARG A 129 1.13 17.47 6.59
C ARG A 129 2.02 16.23 6.71
N THR A 130 1.43 15.04 6.64
CA THR A 130 2.20 13.80 6.62
C THR A 130 3.00 13.65 5.32
N MET A 131 2.39 13.94 4.17
CA MET A 131 3.08 13.91 2.87
C MET A 131 4.22 14.93 2.80
N ALA A 132 4.00 16.17 3.26
CA ALA A 132 5.04 17.20 3.36
C ALA A 132 6.20 16.78 4.28
N ALA A 133 5.89 16.13 5.41
CA ALA A 133 6.89 15.59 6.31
C ALA A 133 7.68 14.43 5.68
N ILE A 134 7.04 13.57 4.89
CA ILE A 134 7.71 12.52 4.12
C ILE A 134 8.60 13.12 3.03
N GLN A 135 8.12 14.13 2.30
CA GLN A 135 8.88 14.83 1.27
C GLN A 135 10.14 15.52 1.84
N SER A 136 10.08 15.93 3.11
CA SER A 136 11.22 16.51 3.84
C SER A 136 12.27 15.49 4.29
N LEU A 137 12.02 14.19 4.11
CA LEU A 137 12.98 13.12 4.38
C LEU A 137 13.73 12.74 3.08
N PRO A 138 15.06 12.50 3.13
CA PRO A 138 15.80 12.05 1.96
C PRO A 138 15.45 10.59 1.62
N GLY A 139 15.32 10.32 0.32
CA GLY A 139 15.07 8.99 -0.23
C GLY A 139 13.88 8.92 -1.17
N ILE A 140 13.63 7.72 -1.67
CA ILE A 140 12.47 7.37 -2.49
C ILE A 140 11.44 6.74 -1.56
N HIS A 141 10.23 7.31 -1.50
CA HIS A 141 9.20 6.93 -0.54
C HIS A 141 8.07 6.22 -1.26
N ILE A 142 7.97 4.90 -1.06
CA ILE A 142 7.01 4.03 -1.74
C ILE A 142 5.81 3.80 -0.85
N ILE A 143 4.64 4.29 -1.25
CA ILE A 143 3.39 4.23 -0.48
C ILE A 143 2.32 3.50 -1.29
N LYS A 144 1.63 2.55 -0.65
CA LYS A 144 0.52 1.83 -1.30
C LYS A 144 -0.80 2.55 -1.12
N ILE A 145 -1.51 2.70 -2.23
CA ILE A 145 -2.81 3.33 -2.29
C ILE A 145 -3.81 2.34 -2.89
N PHE A 146 -4.84 2.00 -2.11
CA PHE A 146 -5.99 1.21 -2.54
C PHE A 146 -7.25 2.07 -2.40
N PRO A 147 -8.36 1.63 -3.02
CA PRO A 147 -9.66 2.20 -2.70
C PRO A 147 -9.90 2.26 -1.20
N GLN A 148 -10.55 3.33 -0.74
CA GLN A 148 -10.91 3.59 0.66
C GLN A 148 -9.75 3.88 1.62
N HIS A 149 -8.48 3.86 1.18
CA HIS A 149 -7.37 4.32 2.03
C HIS A 149 -7.49 5.80 2.40
N LEU A 150 -7.93 6.60 1.44
CA LEU A 150 -8.25 8.01 1.54
C LEU A 150 -9.55 8.26 0.77
N SER A 151 -10.30 9.31 1.12
CA SER A 151 -11.39 9.80 0.28
C SER A 151 -10.85 10.37 -1.04
N ASP A 152 -11.72 10.43 -2.06
CA ASP A 152 -11.32 10.92 -3.37
C ASP A 152 -10.81 12.37 -3.34
N PRO A 153 -11.48 13.33 -2.66
CA PRO A 153 -10.97 14.70 -2.56
C PRO A 153 -9.56 14.79 -1.94
N VAL A 154 -9.29 13.97 -0.92
CA VAL A 154 -7.98 13.98 -0.24
C VAL A 154 -6.90 13.34 -1.10
N LEU A 155 -7.19 12.19 -1.73
CA LEU A 155 -6.20 11.55 -2.61
C LEU A 155 -5.89 12.42 -3.83
N GLN A 156 -6.91 13.00 -4.46
CA GLN A 156 -6.74 13.91 -5.59
C GLN A 156 -5.93 15.16 -5.21
N SER A 157 -6.22 15.80 -4.09
CA SER A 157 -5.45 16.96 -3.63
C SER A 157 -3.99 16.61 -3.32
N ILE A 158 -3.71 15.44 -2.73
CA ILE A 158 -2.35 14.96 -2.51
C ILE A 158 -1.62 14.70 -3.84
N ILE A 159 -2.28 14.08 -4.82
CA ILE A 159 -1.69 13.87 -6.15
C ILE A 159 -1.38 15.22 -6.81
N ALA A 160 -2.31 16.17 -6.75
CA ALA A 160 -2.16 17.50 -7.34
C ALA A 160 -1.02 18.31 -6.69
N GLU A 161 -0.89 18.26 -5.36
CA GLU A 161 0.13 19.02 -4.62
C GLU A 161 1.53 18.38 -4.74
N PHE A 162 1.63 17.07 -4.49
CA PHE A 162 2.93 16.41 -4.33
C PHE A 162 3.48 15.79 -5.61
N LYS A 163 2.67 15.74 -6.68
CA LYS A 163 3.04 15.20 -8.02
C LYS A 163 3.83 13.88 -7.93
N PRO A 164 3.30 12.85 -7.25
CA PRO A 164 4.01 11.59 -7.07
C PRO A 164 4.26 10.90 -8.42
N HIS A 165 5.31 10.09 -8.51
CA HIS A 165 5.40 9.09 -9.56
C HIS A 165 4.43 7.96 -9.24
N ILE A 166 3.62 7.54 -10.20
CA ILE A 166 2.54 6.58 -9.93
C ILE A 166 2.76 5.30 -10.73
N ILE A 167 2.88 4.19 -10.00
CA ILE A 167 2.88 2.85 -10.56
C ILE A 167 1.47 2.29 -10.38
N PHE A 168 0.74 2.11 -11.48
CA PHE A 168 -0.50 1.38 -11.49
C PHE A 168 -0.20 -0.12 -11.66
N LEU A 169 -0.60 -0.95 -10.69
CA LEU A 169 -0.46 -2.40 -10.80
C LEU A 169 -1.82 -3.05 -11.08
N ARG A 170 -1.94 -3.64 -12.26
CA ARG A 170 -3.08 -4.44 -12.69
C ARG A 170 -2.86 -5.92 -12.39
N ARG A 171 -3.96 -6.65 -12.27
CA ARG A 171 -4.01 -8.12 -12.20
C ARG A 171 -5.35 -8.55 -12.76
N ASN A 172 -5.41 -9.73 -13.37
CA ASN A 172 -6.65 -10.39 -13.80
C ASN A 172 -7.74 -10.28 -12.70
N HIS A 173 -8.94 -9.87 -13.08
CA HIS A 173 -10.02 -9.58 -12.15
C HIS A 173 -10.52 -10.83 -11.42
N LEU A 174 -10.63 -11.97 -12.13
CA LEU A 174 -11.11 -13.22 -11.55
C LEU A 174 -10.09 -13.77 -10.54
N ASP A 175 -8.80 -13.78 -10.89
CA ASP A 175 -7.74 -14.16 -9.96
C ASP A 175 -7.77 -13.31 -8.69
N ARG A 176 -7.95 -12.00 -8.85
CA ARG A 176 -8.04 -11.07 -7.72
C ARG A 176 -9.27 -11.36 -6.86
N PHE A 177 -10.43 -11.57 -7.48
CA PHE A 177 -11.69 -11.81 -6.78
C PHE A 177 -11.65 -13.12 -5.99
N VAL A 178 -11.20 -14.21 -6.61
CA VAL A 178 -11.01 -15.52 -5.96
C VAL A 178 -10.01 -15.40 -4.80
N SER A 179 -8.88 -14.73 -5.03
CA SER A 179 -7.88 -14.50 -3.97
C SER A 179 -8.43 -13.68 -2.81
N HIS A 180 -9.31 -12.71 -3.09
CA HIS A 180 -9.97 -11.90 -2.08
C HIS A 180 -10.99 -12.70 -1.28
N LYS A 181 -11.85 -13.47 -1.94
CA LYS A 181 -12.83 -14.37 -1.31
C LYS A 181 -12.16 -15.42 -0.42
N LYS A 182 -11.07 -16.05 -0.89
CA LYS A 182 -10.29 -17.03 -0.10
C LYS A 182 -9.65 -16.38 1.13
N ALA A 183 -9.14 -15.16 1.01
CA ALA A 183 -8.60 -14.42 2.16
C ALA A 183 -9.68 -14.08 3.19
N ASN A 184 -10.86 -13.66 2.74
CA ASN A 184 -12.01 -13.38 3.61
C ASN A 184 -12.48 -14.65 4.34
N ALA A 185 -12.61 -15.77 3.62
CA ALA A 185 -13.08 -17.03 4.19
C ALA A 185 -12.07 -17.66 5.18
N SER A 186 -10.77 -17.56 4.90
CA SER A 186 -9.72 -18.14 5.75
C SER A 186 -9.22 -17.22 6.87
N GLY A 187 -9.46 -15.91 6.77
CA GLY A 187 -8.79 -14.89 7.56
C GLY A 187 -7.29 -14.75 7.29
N LYS A 188 -6.73 -15.48 6.32
CA LYS A 188 -5.29 -15.50 5.99
C LYS A 188 -5.03 -14.65 4.75
N TRP A 189 -4.31 -13.55 4.95
CA TRP A 189 -4.03 -12.55 3.92
C TRP A 189 -2.66 -12.70 3.24
N HIS A 190 -1.78 -13.58 3.75
CA HIS A 190 -0.43 -13.80 3.20
C HIS A 190 -0.06 -15.29 3.19
N THR A 191 0.68 -15.70 2.14
CA THR A 191 1.50 -16.94 2.06
C THR A 191 0.87 -18.29 2.44
N ALA A 192 -0.44 -18.37 2.67
CA ALA A 192 -1.13 -19.62 2.98
C ALA A 192 -1.62 -20.33 1.71
N SER A 193 -1.43 -21.66 1.65
CA SER A 193 -2.14 -22.50 0.68
C SER A 193 -3.63 -22.46 1.01
N THR A 194 -4.44 -22.03 0.05
CA THR A 194 -5.91 -21.98 0.14
C THR A 194 -6.54 -22.72 -1.05
N SER A 195 -5.79 -23.65 -1.63
CA SER A 195 -6.20 -24.43 -2.80
C SER A 195 -7.46 -25.25 -2.50
N ASP A 196 -7.55 -25.81 -1.29
CA ASP A 196 -8.64 -26.69 -0.86
C ASP A 196 -9.87 -25.94 -0.31
N LEU A 197 -9.83 -24.60 -0.32
CA LEU A 197 -10.89 -23.78 0.26
C LEU A 197 -11.99 -23.56 -0.77
N VAL A 198 -13.15 -24.20 -0.53
CA VAL A 198 -14.36 -24.05 -1.34
C VAL A 198 -14.99 -22.70 -1.01
N ILE A 199 -15.09 -21.83 -2.01
CA ILE A 199 -15.79 -20.54 -1.93
C ILE A 199 -16.87 -20.52 -3.00
N ASN A 200 -18.01 -19.89 -2.69
CA ASN A 200 -19.03 -19.62 -3.69
C ASN A 200 -18.75 -18.27 -4.36
N LEU A 201 -18.84 -18.23 -5.69
CA LEU A 201 -18.65 -17.04 -6.50
C LEU A 201 -20.01 -16.58 -7.03
N ASP A 202 -20.45 -15.40 -6.62
CA ASP A 202 -21.68 -14.78 -7.13
C ASP A 202 -21.34 -13.88 -8.34
N PRO A 203 -21.93 -14.13 -9.53
CA PRO A 203 -21.68 -13.30 -10.71
C PRO A 203 -21.99 -11.82 -10.53
N ARG A 204 -23.06 -11.46 -9.80
CA ARG A 204 -23.45 -10.05 -9.58
C ARG A 204 -22.46 -9.34 -8.67
N GLU A 205 -21.98 -10.03 -7.64
CA GLU A 205 -20.92 -9.52 -6.78
C GLU A 205 -19.62 -9.34 -7.57
N PHE A 206 -19.30 -10.28 -8.45
CA PHE A 206 -18.12 -10.20 -9.30
C PHE A 206 -18.17 -9.04 -10.30
N GLU A 207 -19.31 -8.80 -10.95
CA GLU A 207 -19.50 -7.66 -11.85
C GLU A 207 -19.39 -6.31 -11.11
N THR A 208 -20.01 -6.23 -9.93
CA THR A 208 -19.88 -5.04 -9.06
C THR A 208 -18.42 -4.81 -8.66
N PHE A 209 -17.70 -5.89 -8.34
CA PHE A 209 -16.28 -5.87 -8.03
C PHE A 209 -15.47 -5.34 -9.23
N ILE A 210 -15.63 -5.90 -10.43
CA ILE A 210 -14.95 -5.44 -11.64
C ILE A 210 -15.22 -3.95 -11.89
N THR A 211 -16.49 -3.55 -11.88
CA THR A 211 -16.92 -2.18 -12.19
C THR A 211 -16.27 -1.17 -11.25
N ASN A 212 -16.37 -1.38 -9.94
CA ASN A 212 -15.85 -0.44 -8.95
C ASN A 212 -14.33 -0.26 -9.04
N TYR A 213 -13.60 -1.36 -9.25
CA TYR A 213 -12.14 -1.30 -9.33
C TYR A 213 -11.64 -0.75 -10.66
N THR A 214 -12.32 -1.05 -11.77
CA THR A 214 -12.01 -0.48 -13.08
C THR A 214 -12.28 1.01 -13.10
N LYS A 215 -13.38 1.45 -12.48
CA LYS A 215 -13.68 2.88 -12.31
C LYS A 215 -12.59 3.59 -11.50
N PHE A 216 -12.26 3.07 -10.30
CA PHE A 216 -11.18 3.65 -9.48
C PHE A 216 -9.87 3.76 -10.27
N TYR A 217 -9.45 2.69 -10.95
CA TYR A 217 -8.25 2.72 -11.78
C TYR A 217 -8.29 3.85 -12.81
N SER A 218 -9.36 3.90 -13.60
CA SER A 218 -9.48 4.81 -14.73
C SER A 218 -9.53 6.26 -14.26
N ASP A 219 -10.35 6.55 -13.24
CA ASP A 219 -10.49 7.89 -12.67
C ASP A 219 -9.13 8.43 -12.21
N TYR A 220 -8.36 7.63 -11.45
CA TYR A 220 -7.06 8.07 -10.95
C TYR A 220 -5.97 8.10 -12.00
N LEU A 221 -6.04 7.24 -13.01
CA LEU A 221 -5.11 7.27 -14.14
C LEU A 221 -5.30 8.56 -14.96
N HIS A 222 -6.55 8.89 -15.31
CA HIS A 222 -6.89 10.13 -16.00
C HIS A 222 -6.50 11.36 -15.18
N PHE A 223 -6.91 11.41 -13.91
CA PHE A 223 -6.59 12.53 -13.02
C PHE A 223 -5.08 12.71 -12.86
N ALA A 224 -4.31 11.64 -12.65
CA ALA A 224 -2.86 11.72 -12.53
C ALA A 224 -2.20 12.26 -13.81
N LYS A 225 -2.70 11.85 -14.99
CA LYS A 225 -2.21 12.34 -16.29
C LYS A 225 -2.51 13.83 -16.46
N GLU A 226 -3.74 14.27 -16.15
CA GLU A 226 -4.13 15.69 -16.17
C GLU A 226 -3.29 16.53 -15.20
N GLN A 227 -2.92 15.97 -14.06
CA GLN A 227 -2.01 16.60 -13.11
C GLN A 227 -0.53 16.56 -13.54
N GLY A 228 -0.19 15.97 -14.69
CA GLY A 228 1.19 15.87 -15.17
C GLY A 228 2.07 14.94 -14.33
N CYS A 229 1.49 13.98 -13.63
CA CYS A 229 2.26 13.00 -12.86
C CYS A 229 2.94 11.98 -13.80
N PRO A 230 4.19 11.58 -13.54
CA PRO A 230 4.79 10.43 -14.22
C PRO A 230 4.02 9.16 -13.87
N ILE A 231 3.71 8.35 -14.87
CA ILE A 231 2.89 7.14 -14.73
C ILE A 231 3.62 5.95 -15.35
N LEU A 232 3.58 4.82 -14.65
CA LEU A 232 3.94 3.50 -15.17
C LEU A 232 2.78 2.54 -14.93
N ASP A 233 2.24 1.95 -15.99
CA ASP A 233 1.23 0.90 -15.90
C ASP A 233 1.88 -0.48 -16.04
N VAL A 234 1.63 -1.35 -15.06
CA VAL A 234 2.34 -2.61 -14.87
C VAL A 234 1.33 -3.75 -14.73
N ASP A 235 1.53 -4.83 -15.48
CA ASP A 235 0.78 -6.06 -15.27
C ASP A 235 1.41 -6.90 -14.14
N PHE A 236 0.61 -7.66 -13.41
CA PHE A 236 1.10 -8.56 -12.36
C PHE A 236 2.11 -9.59 -12.90
N VAL A 237 1.92 -10.04 -14.14
CA VAL A 237 2.85 -10.98 -14.80
C VAL A 237 4.23 -10.36 -15.03
N ASP A 238 4.31 -9.04 -15.21
CA ASP A 238 5.56 -8.32 -15.44
C ASP A 238 6.48 -8.34 -14.22
N LEU A 239 5.93 -8.58 -13.02
CA LEU A 239 6.71 -8.67 -11.77
C LEU A 239 7.65 -9.87 -11.73
N GLN A 240 7.49 -10.82 -12.65
CA GLN A 240 8.34 -12.00 -12.80
C GLN A 240 9.35 -11.84 -13.94
N ASN A 241 9.20 -10.83 -14.80
CA ASN A 241 10.11 -10.57 -15.91
C ASN A 241 11.27 -9.67 -15.45
N PRO A 242 12.54 -10.11 -15.52
CA PRO A 242 13.70 -9.33 -15.08
C PRO A 242 13.82 -7.95 -15.74
N GLU A 243 13.51 -7.84 -17.04
CA GLU A 243 13.60 -6.58 -17.78
C GLU A 243 12.54 -5.60 -17.29
N LYS A 244 11.30 -6.08 -17.10
CA LYS A 244 10.19 -5.28 -16.58
C LYS A 244 10.39 -4.88 -15.13
N VAL A 245 10.92 -5.76 -14.29
CA VAL A 245 11.31 -5.40 -12.93
C VAL A 245 12.35 -4.28 -12.93
N ARG A 246 13.31 -4.31 -13.86
CA ARG A 246 14.28 -3.23 -13.98
C ARG A 246 13.65 -1.93 -14.47
N GLU A 247 12.67 -1.99 -15.38
CA GLU A 247 11.86 -0.84 -15.80
C GLU A 247 11.14 -0.18 -14.62
N ILE A 248 10.49 -0.98 -13.76
CA ILE A 248 9.81 -0.51 -12.54
C ILE A 248 10.79 0.18 -11.58
N GLN A 249 11.97 -0.39 -11.38
CA GLN A 249 13.01 0.19 -10.53
C GLN A 249 13.56 1.51 -11.13
N LYS A 250 13.76 1.55 -12.45
CA LYS A 250 14.18 2.76 -13.20
C LYS A 250 13.17 3.89 -13.10
N PHE A 251 11.88 3.57 -13.13
CA PHE A 251 10.83 4.55 -12.94
C PHE A 251 10.86 5.18 -11.54
N ALA A 252 11.10 4.36 -10.51
CA ALA A 252 11.11 4.81 -9.12
C ALA A 252 12.40 5.55 -8.70
N GLN A 253 13.55 5.23 -9.29
CA GLN A 253 14.84 5.80 -8.87
C GLN A 253 15.00 7.30 -9.14
N PHE A 254 16.06 7.86 -8.56
CA PHE A 254 16.55 9.18 -8.89
C PHE A 254 17.55 9.16 -10.02
N ASP A 255 17.57 10.19 -10.87
CA ASP A 255 18.62 10.36 -11.88
C ASP A 255 20.03 10.18 -11.29
N GLY A 256 20.83 9.37 -11.99
CA GLY A 256 22.18 8.99 -11.62
C GLY A 256 22.27 7.84 -10.60
N PHE A 257 21.20 7.07 -10.34
CA PHE A 257 21.28 5.91 -9.44
C PHE A 257 22.27 4.86 -9.96
N SER A 258 23.16 4.38 -9.09
CA SER A 258 24.24 3.45 -9.45
C SER A 258 24.16 2.09 -8.74
N ASP A 259 23.50 1.99 -7.59
CA ASP A 259 23.47 0.81 -6.73
C ASP A 259 22.43 -0.24 -7.17
N TRP A 260 22.40 -0.55 -8.47
CA TRP A 260 21.41 -1.44 -9.09
C TRP A 260 21.49 -2.90 -8.64
N ASP A 261 22.69 -3.32 -8.25
CA ASP A 261 23.05 -4.62 -7.72
C ASP A 261 22.50 -4.87 -6.31
N GLN A 262 22.23 -3.80 -5.55
CA GLN A 262 21.65 -3.88 -4.22
C GLN A 262 20.12 -4.00 -4.24
N LEU A 263 19.47 -3.79 -5.38
CA LEU A 263 18.02 -3.95 -5.51
C LEU A 263 17.65 -5.41 -5.79
N THR A 264 16.53 -5.84 -5.21
CA THR A 264 15.98 -7.19 -5.39
C THR A 264 15.77 -7.49 -6.87
N LEU A 265 16.27 -8.63 -7.33
CA LEU A 265 16.04 -9.13 -8.68
C LEU A 265 14.64 -9.73 -8.82
N ALA A 266 14.15 -9.87 -10.06
CA ALA A 266 12.91 -10.57 -10.32
C ALA A 266 12.99 -12.01 -9.76
N PRO A 267 11.92 -12.52 -9.15
CA PRO A 267 11.88 -13.91 -8.72
C PRO A 267 12.02 -14.83 -9.93
N THR A 268 12.98 -15.74 -9.88
CA THR A 268 13.24 -16.74 -10.94
C THR A 268 12.34 -17.96 -10.83
N THR A 269 11.62 -18.12 -9.72
CA THR A 269 10.67 -19.20 -9.48
C THR A 269 9.23 -18.69 -9.65
N VAL A 270 8.56 -19.18 -10.68
CA VAL A 270 7.13 -18.96 -10.88
C VAL A 270 6.39 -19.81 -9.86
N LYS A 271 5.62 -19.20 -8.96
CA LYS A 271 4.55 -19.96 -8.30
C LYS A 271 3.62 -20.39 -9.43
N GLN A 272 3.54 -21.70 -9.69
CA GLN A 272 2.43 -22.25 -10.48
C GLN A 272 1.15 -21.85 -9.75
N ASP A 273 0.54 -20.73 -10.14
CA ASP A 273 -0.85 -20.45 -9.84
C ASP A 273 -1.63 -21.50 -10.63
N LYS A 274 -1.79 -22.69 -10.05
CA LYS A 274 -2.72 -23.69 -10.57
C LYS A 274 -4.10 -23.02 -10.55
N SER A 275 -4.77 -22.99 -11.70
CA SER A 275 -6.20 -22.69 -11.74
C SER A 275 -6.87 -23.50 -10.63
N SER A 276 -7.60 -22.81 -9.76
CA SER A 276 -8.38 -23.53 -8.76
C SER A 276 -9.63 -24.08 -9.43
N LYS A 277 -10.06 -25.29 -9.08
CA LYS A 277 -11.30 -25.89 -9.58
C LYS A 277 -12.50 -24.94 -9.51
N VAL A 278 -12.55 -24.11 -8.46
CA VAL A 278 -13.56 -23.06 -8.29
C VAL A 278 -13.59 -22.04 -9.44
N GLN A 279 -12.43 -21.66 -9.98
CA GLN A 279 -12.36 -20.76 -11.14
C GLN A 279 -12.84 -21.45 -12.40
N GLU A 280 -12.45 -22.71 -12.60
CA GLU A 280 -12.86 -23.49 -13.77
C GLU A 280 -14.38 -23.71 -13.78
N ASP A 281 -14.95 -24.11 -12.64
CA ASP A 281 -16.39 -24.32 -12.47
C ASP A 281 -17.18 -23.02 -12.71
N PHE A 282 -16.72 -21.89 -12.17
CA PHE A 282 -17.37 -20.59 -12.36
C PHE A 282 -17.31 -20.11 -13.82
N LEU A 283 -16.16 -20.26 -14.48
CA LEU A 283 -15.98 -19.91 -15.88
C LEU A 283 -16.87 -20.76 -16.80
N ALA A 284 -16.99 -22.06 -16.50
CA ALA A 284 -17.87 -22.96 -17.22
C ALA A 284 -19.36 -22.59 -17.04
N GLU A 285 -19.77 -22.22 -15.82
CA GLU A 285 -21.15 -21.79 -15.53
C GLU A 285 -21.58 -20.56 -16.35
N ILE A 286 -20.67 -19.58 -16.49
CA ILE A 286 -20.97 -18.32 -17.18
C ILE A 286 -20.54 -18.30 -18.66
N GLY A 287 -19.96 -19.40 -19.16
CA GLY A 287 -19.50 -19.53 -20.54
C GLY A 287 -18.41 -18.53 -20.95
N LYS A 288 -17.41 -18.32 -20.07
CA LYS A 288 -16.30 -17.37 -20.28
C LYS A 288 -14.94 -18.03 -20.10
N GLU A 289 -13.89 -17.38 -20.59
CA GLU A 289 -12.51 -17.77 -20.37
C GLU A 289 -11.82 -16.88 -19.33
N ILE A 290 -10.73 -17.37 -18.73
CA ILE A 290 -9.91 -16.57 -17.81
C ILE A 290 -9.37 -15.29 -18.48
N SER A 291 -9.10 -15.37 -19.79
CA SER A 291 -8.59 -14.31 -20.63
C SER A 291 -9.57 -13.14 -20.78
N ASP A 292 -10.88 -13.39 -20.67
CA ASP A 292 -11.94 -12.37 -20.70
C ASP A 292 -11.84 -11.40 -19.52
N TYR A 293 -11.25 -11.87 -18.41
CA TYR A 293 -11.09 -11.10 -17.17
C TYR A 293 -9.70 -10.48 -17.01
N ASN A 294 -8.88 -10.51 -18.06
CA ASN A 294 -7.62 -9.80 -18.08
C ASN A 294 -7.89 -8.30 -17.95
N PHE A 295 -7.36 -7.69 -16.90
CA PHE A 295 -7.52 -6.25 -16.70
C PHE A 295 -6.59 -5.53 -17.67
N LYS A 296 -7.10 -5.13 -18.84
CA LYS A 296 -6.32 -4.46 -19.88
C LYS A 296 -5.89 -3.06 -19.44
N ALA A 297 -4.74 -2.62 -19.93
CA ALA A 297 -4.30 -1.23 -19.81
C ALA A 297 -5.35 -0.29 -20.43
N VAL A 298 -5.71 0.77 -19.72
CA VAL A 298 -6.59 1.81 -20.27
C VAL A 298 -5.75 2.66 -21.22
N ARG A 299 -6.08 2.61 -22.51
CA ARG A 299 -5.44 3.45 -23.53
C ARG A 299 -5.98 4.88 -23.36
N ILE A 300 -5.09 5.85 -23.15
CA ILE A 300 -5.41 7.28 -23.04
C ILE A 300 -4.59 8.09 -24.02
#